data_AF-A0A933BW18-F1
#
_entry.id   AF-A0A933BW18-F1
#
_cell.length_a   1.000
_cell.length_b   1.000
_cell.length_c   1.000
_cell.angle_alpha   90.00
_cell.angle_beta   90.00
_cell.angle_gamma   90.00
#
_symmetry.space_group_name_H-M   'P 1'
#
loop_
_entity.id
_entity.type
_entity.pdbx_description
1 polymer ?
#
loop_
_entity_poly.entity_id
_entity_poly.type
_entity_poly.pdbx_seq_one_letter_code
_entity_poly.pdbx_strand_id
1 'polypeptide(L)'
;MLYRVRGRLLPGVAGELYRILTDGTVARQRPDGLEILASMRRAVCVGDEVHWTETCYCPTPLQHERATVYDRFFTGMVAEPAPEGAEPPPRGESLWERLREAGEGPRGG
;
A
#
# COMPACT_ATOMS: atom_id res chain seq x y z
N MET A 1 -8.83 7.17 12.95
CA MET A 1 -9.34 5.80 13.15
C MET A 1 -8.43 4.86 12.39
N LEU A 2 -8.08 3.70 12.95
CA LEU A 2 -7.24 2.70 12.26
C LEU A 2 -8.13 1.82 11.38
N TYR A 3 -7.70 1.56 10.16
CA TYR A 3 -8.36 0.67 9.20
C TYR A 3 -7.43 -0.47 8.81
N ARG A 4 -7.97 -1.68 8.71
CA ARG A 4 -7.34 -2.79 7.98
C ARG A 4 -7.77 -2.71 6.54
N VAL A 5 -6.79 -2.69 5.66
CA VAL A 5 -7.01 -2.53 4.23
C VAL A 5 -6.48 -3.75 3.53
N ARG A 6 -7.26 -4.26 2.58
CA ARG A 6 -6.82 -5.27 1.63
C ARG A 6 -7.16 -4.85 0.21
N GLY A 7 -6.33 -5.26 -0.73
CA GLY A 7 -6.57 -5.06 -2.14
C GLY A 7 -5.62 -5.91 -2.97
N ARG A 8 -5.85 -6.01 -4.27
CA ARG A 8 -5.00 -6.77 -5.19
C ARG A 8 -4.19 -5.82 -6.04
N LEU A 9 -2.88 -6.02 -6.09
CA LEU A 9 -2.02 -5.25 -6.97
C LEU A 9 -2.34 -5.60 -8.43
N LEU A 10 -2.53 -4.58 -9.27
CA LEU A 10 -2.78 -4.79 -10.70
C LEU A 10 -1.55 -5.46 -11.36
N PRO A 11 -1.75 -6.33 -12.36
CA PRO A 11 -0.64 -6.93 -13.10
C PRO A 11 0.22 -5.86 -13.80
N GLY A 12 1.55 -5.97 -13.71
CA GLY A 12 2.48 -5.12 -14.45
C GLY A 12 2.75 -3.73 -13.86
N VAL A 13 2.03 -3.29 -12.82
CA VAL A 13 2.20 -1.94 -12.26
C VAL A 13 3.21 -1.87 -11.10
N ALA A 14 3.72 -3.01 -10.63
CA ALA A 14 4.60 -3.10 -9.46
C ALA A 14 5.86 -2.21 -9.58
N GLY A 15 6.53 -2.24 -10.72
CA GLY A 15 7.73 -1.42 -10.95
C GLY A 15 7.41 0.08 -11.03
N GLU A 16 6.25 0.45 -11.56
CA GLU A 16 5.81 1.85 -11.56
C GLU A 16 5.49 2.32 -10.15
N LEU A 17 4.76 1.51 -9.37
CA LEU A 17 4.45 1.80 -7.98
C LEU A 17 5.74 2.00 -7.16
N TYR A 18 6.71 1.11 -7.30
CA TYR A 18 8.00 1.25 -6.62
C TYR A 18 8.70 2.56 -6.96
N ARG A 19 8.70 2.96 -8.24
CA ARG A 19 9.33 4.18 -8.70
C ARG A 19 8.72 5.42 -8.06
N ILE A 20 7.39 5.56 -8.10
CA ILE A 20 6.72 6.74 -7.54
C ILE A 20 6.82 6.82 -6.00
N LEU A 21 6.97 5.66 -5.33
CA LEU A 21 7.21 5.58 -3.89
C LEU A 21 8.64 5.98 -3.52
N THR A 22 9.61 5.83 -4.42
CA THR A 22 11.05 6.05 -4.16
C THR A 22 11.60 7.35 -4.76
N ASP A 23 11.04 7.87 -5.85
CA ASP A 23 11.42 9.15 -6.48
C ASP A 23 10.82 10.40 -5.77
N GLY A 24 10.10 10.15 -4.68
CA GLY A 24 9.43 11.17 -3.87
C GLY A 24 8.14 11.73 -4.46
N THR A 25 7.64 11.21 -5.59
CA THR A 25 6.37 11.61 -6.18
C THR A 25 5.23 11.45 -5.19
N VAL A 26 5.16 10.29 -4.51
CA VAL A 26 4.15 10.06 -3.46
C VAL A 26 4.49 10.85 -2.19
N ALA A 27 5.75 10.84 -1.73
CA ALA A 27 6.15 11.48 -0.48
C ALA A 27 5.90 13.01 -0.44
N ARG A 28 5.88 13.68 -1.60
CA ARG A 28 5.58 15.12 -1.71
C ARG A 28 4.08 15.43 -1.75
N GLN A 29 3.21 14.43 -1.94
CA GLN A 29 1.76 14.64 -1.92
C GLN A 29 1.30 15.03 -0.53
N ARG A 30 0.38 15.99 -0.47
CA ARG A 30 -0.29 16.40 0.76
C ARG A 30 -1.78 16.06 0.68
N PRO A 31 -2.42 15.71 1.80
CA PRO A 31 -1.84 15.57 3.15
C PRO A 31 -1.15 14.23 3.39
N ASP A 32 -1.42 13.20 2.59
CA ASP A 32 -1.23 11.80 3.00
C ASP A 32 0.02 11.12 2.42
N GLY A 33 0.84 11.81 1.63
CA GLY A 33 1.95 11.20 0.88
C GLY A 33 2.95 10.41 1.73
N LEU A 34 3.27 10.90 2.93
CA LEU A 34 4.16 10.21 3.87
C LEU A 34 3.49 8.98 4.50
N GLU A 35 2.19 9.07 4.83
CA GLU A 35 1.43 7.94 5.37
C GLU A 35 1.32 6.83 4.32
N ILE A 36 0.98 7.17 3.08
CA ILE A 36 0.93 6.20 1.97
C ILE A 36 2.27 5.47 1.83
N LEU A 37 3.39 6.20 1.83
CA LEU A 37 4.73 5.59 1.74
C LEU A 37 5.02 4.67 2.93
N ALA A 38 4.71 5.12 4.14
CA ALA A 38 4.94 4.36 5.36
C ALA A 38 4.10 3.07 5.38
N SER A 39 2.85 3.15 4.94
CA SER A 39 1.94 2.01 4.87
C SER A 39 2.36 1.01 3.80
N MET A 40 2.79 1.45 2.61
CA MET A 40 3.32 0.54 1.59
C MET A 40 4.61 -0.16 2.03
N ARG A 41 5.44 0.48 2.86
CA ARG A 41 6.63 -0.17 3.46
C ARG A 41 6.28 -1.26 4.48
N ARG A 42 5.14 -1.13 5.16
CA ARG A 42 4.64 -2.10 6.16
C ARG A 42 3.71 -3.15 5.56
N ALA A 43 3.26 -2.96 4.32
CA ALA A 43 2.31 -3.82 3.66
C ALA A 43 2.91 -5.21 3.38
N VAL A 44 2.05 -6.22 3.43
CA VAL A 44 2.41 -7.63 3.27
C VAL A 44 1.54 -8.27 2.18
N CYS A 45 2.13 -9.16 1.40
CA CYS A 45 1.42 -10.00 0.43
C CYS A 45 0.98 -11.30 1.11
N VAL A 46 -0.30 -11.63 0.98
CA VAL A 46 -0.90 -12.89 1.42
C VAL A 46 -1.62 -13.50 0.23
N GLY A 47 -0.95 -14.42 -0.47
CA GLY A 47 -1.44 -14.94 -1.74
C GLY A 47 -1.47 -13.85 -2.82
N ASP A 48 -2.65 -13.60 -3.40
CA ASP A 48 -2.88 -12.56 -4.41
C ASP A 48 -3.29 -11.21 -3.81
N GLU A 49 -3.58 -11.17 -2.50
CA GLU A 49 -3.97 -9.95 -1.78
C GLU A 49 -2.76 -9.28 -1.11
N VAL A 50 -2.85 -7.97 -0.98
CA VAL A 50 -1.93 -7.11 -0.25
C VAL A 50 -2.70 -6.54 0.93
N HIS A 51 -2.13 -6.67 2.13
CA HIS A 51 -2.72 -6.24 3.38
C HIS A 51 -1.86 -5.15 4.01
N TRP A 52 -2.51 -4.09 4.48
CA TRP A 52 -1.86 -3.02 5.22
C TRP A 52 -2.84 -2.35 6.19
N THR A 53 -2.34 -1.39 6.95
CA THR A 53 -3.17 -0.59 7.87
C THR A 53 -3.00 0.88 7.56
N GLU A 54 -4.11 1.62 7.56
CA GLU A 54 -4.12 3.08 7.40
C GLU A 54 -4.74 3.76 8.62
N THR A 55 -4.15 4.87 9.03
CA THR A 55 -4.76 5.75 10.02
C THR A 55 -5.45 6.90 9.29
N CYS A 56 -6.79 6.85 9.24
CA CYS A 56 -7.59 7.84 8.53
C CYS A 56 -8.65 8.45 9.45
N TYR A 57 -8.88 9.77 9.31
CA TYR A 57 -9.90 10.51 10.07
C TYR A 57 -10.96 11.15 9.16
N CYS A 58 -10.97 10.80 7.87
CA CYS A 58 -11.91 11.33 6.90
C CYS A 58 -13.33 10.75 7.07
N PRO A 59 -14.39 11.48 6.65
CA PRO A 59 -15.77 10.96 6.65
C PRO A 59 -15.96 9.72 5.79
N THR A 60 -15.23 9.64 4.68
CA THR A 60 -15.11 8.45 3.84
C THR A 60 -13.70 7.88 4.00
N PRO A 61 -13.55 6.64 4.51
CA PRO A 61 -12.23 6.06 4.73
C PRO A 61 -11.39 6.02 3.45
N LEU A 62 -10.14 6.45 3.56
CA LEU A 62 -9.13 6.42 2.50
C LEU A 62 -9.49 7.18 1.21
N GLN A 63 -10.44 8.13 1.25
CA GLN A 63 -10.93 8.79 0.04
C GLN A 63 -9.81 9.48 -0.75
N HIS A 64 -8.91 10.18 -0.08
CA HIS A 64 -7.83 10.91 -0.75
C HIS A 64 -6.78 9.96 -1.30
N GLU A 65 -6.34 9.01 -0.48
CA GLU A 65 -5.29 8.06 -0.81
C GLU A 65 -5.69 7.14 -1.97
N ARG A 66 -6.98 6.76 -2.03
CA ARG A 66 -7.55 6.03 -3.16
C ARG A 66 -7.55 6.86 -4.44
N ALA A 67 -8.02 8.10 -4.35
CA ALA A 67 -8.12 8.98 -5.52
C ALA A 67 -6.75 9.36 -6.11
N THR A 68 -5.70 9.46 -5.29
CA THR A 68 -4.38 9.91 -5.75
C THR A 68 -3.43 8.77 -6.11
N VAL A 69 -3.47 7.67 -5.36
CA VAL A 69 -2.53 6.56 -5.50
C VAL A 69 -3.25 5.24 -5.66
N TYR A 70 -4.02 4.79 -4.66
CA TYR A 70 -4.36 3.36 -4.60
C TYR A 70 -5.23 2.86 -5.74
N ASP A 71 -6.24 3.60 -6.20
CA ASP A 71 -7.11 3.13 -7.29
C ASP A 71 -6.36 3.02 -8.64
N ARG A 72 -5.15 3.59 -8.75
CA ARG A 72 -4.25 3.41 -9.91
C ARG A 72 -3.47 2.10 -9.90
N PHE A 73 -3.24 1.53 -8.72
CA PHE A 73 -2.35 0.37 -8.55
C PHE A 73 -3.04 -0.85 -7.98
N PHE A 74 -4.18 -0.68 -7.30
CA PHE A 74 -4.91 -1.73 -6.62
C PHE A 74 -6.34 -1.85 -7.15
N THR A 75 -6.88 -3.06 -7.08
CA THR A 75 -8.27 -3.37 -7.35
C THR A 75 -8.90 -4.16 -6.20
N GLY A 76 -10.23 -4.16 -6.14
CA GLY A 76 -10.98 -4.89 -5.11
C GLY A 76 -10.66 -4.41 -3.69
N MET A 77 -10.36 -3.12 -3.53
CA MET A 77 -9.96 -2.58 -2.23
C MET A 77 -11.12 -2.63 -1.23
N VAL A 78 -10.83 -3.15 -0.04
CA VAL A 78 -11.72 -3.18 1.11
C VAL A 78 -11.01 -2.56 2.29
N ALA A 79 -11.66 -1.60 2.95
CA ALA A 79 -11.17 -0.95 4.16
C ALA A 79 -12.18 -1.16 5.29
N GLU A 80 -11.76 -1.83 6.35
CA GLU A 80 -12.59 -2.15 7.50
C GLU A 80 -11.98 -1.54 8.76
N PRO A 81 -12.78 -0.97 9.67
CA PRO A 81 -12.27 -0.47 10.94
C PRO A 81 -11.49 -1.56 11.69
N ALA A 82 -10.27 -1.25 12.10
CA ALA A 82 -9.49 -2.13 12.95
C ALA A 82 -9.96 -1.96 14.41
N PRO A 83 -10.28 -3.05 15.13
CA PRO A 83 -10.58 -2.97 16.56
C PRO A 83 -9.37 -2.42 17.33
N GLU A 84 -9.63 -1.80 18.49
CA GLU A 84 -8.56 -1.34 19.37
C GLU A 84 -7.70 -2.54 19.82
N GLY A 85 -6.38 -2.43 19.69
CA GLY A 85 -5.46 -3.55 19.93
C GLY A 85 -5.43 -4.60 18.81
N ALA A 86 -5.96 -4.29 17.62
CA ALA A 86 -5.88 -5.16 16.45
C ALA A 86 -4.44 -5.61 16.20
N GLU A 87 -4.28 -6.93 16.02
CA GLU A 87 -3.02 -7.51 15.57
C GLU A 87 -2.54 -6.84 14.27
N PRO A 88 -1.22 -6.74 14.06
CA PRO A 88 -0.67 -6.23 12.81
C PRO A 88 -1.21 -7.02 11.60
N PRO A 89 -1.00 -6.53 10.37
CA PRO A 89 -1.28 -7.30 9.17
C PRO A 89 -0.77 -8.75 9.30
N PRO A 90 -1.49 -9.73 8.72
CA PRO A 90 -1.09 -11.14 8.76
C PRO A 90 0.38 -11.33 8.36
N ARG A 91 1.04 -12.37 8.87
CA ARG A 91 2.40 -12.69 8.40
C ARG A 91 2.33 -13.03 6.91
N GLY A 92 3.07 -12.29 6.10
CA GLY A 92 3.13 -12.45 4.65
C GLY A 92 4.46 -11.96 4.10
N GLU A 93 4.66 -12.13 2.81
CA GLU A 93 5.85 -11.63 2.12
C GLU A 93 5.83 -10.09 2.09
N SER A 94 6.99 -9.45 2.16
CA SER A 94 7.05 -7.99 2.12
C SER A 94 6.58 -7.47 0.75
N LEU A 95 5.54 -6.63 0.73
CA LEU A 95 5.15 -5.92 -0.50
C LEU A 95 6.34 -5.09 -1.00
N TRP A 96 7.03 -4.41 -0.09
CA TRP A 96 8.14 -3.53 -0.44
C TRP A 96 9.24 -4.25 -1.22
N GLU A 97 9.63 -5.45 -0.77
CA GLU A 97 10.64 -6.24 -1.47
C GLU A 97 10.14 -6.71 -2.84
N ARG A 98 8.88 -7.14 -2.94
CA ARG A 98 8.25 -7.51 -4.22
C ARG A 98 8.22 -6.35 -5.21
N LEU A 99 7.87 -5.15 -4.75
CA LEU A 99 7.88 -3.93 -5.56
C LEU A 99 9.29 -3.57 -6.01
N ARG A 100 10.26 -3.69 -5.09
CA ARG A 100 11.67 -3.44 -5.36
C ARG A 100 12.22 -4.38 -6.43
N GLU A 101 11.98 -5.68 -6.31
CA GLU A 101 12.39 -6.67 -7.32
C GLU A 101 11.77 -6.39 -8.69
N ALA A 102 10.51 -5.97 -8.74
CA ALA A 102 9.84 -5.60 -9.98
C ALA A 102 10.38 -4.29 -10.59
N GLY A 103 10.83 -3.34 -9.75
CA GLY A 103 11.31 -2.03 -10.19
C GLY A 103 12.80 -2.00 -10.54
N GLU A 104 13.62 -2.79 -9.85
CA GLU A 104 15.08 -2.88 -10.04
C GLU A 104 15.48 -4.04 -10.98
N GLY A 105 14.55 -4.94 -11.30
CA GLY A 105 14.83 -6.20 -11.97
C GLY A 105 15.37 -7.26 -10.99
N PRO A 106 15.41 -8.55 -11.38
CA PRO A 106 16.01 -9.58 -10.55
C PRO A 106 17.47 -9.20 -10.25
N ARG A 107 17.84 -9.21 -8.96
CA ARG A 107 19.25 -9.14 -8.57
C ARG A 107 19.93 -10.34 -9.22
N GLY A 108 20.72 -10.08 -10.26
CA GLY A 108 21.30 -11.13 -11.08
C GLY A 108 22.17 -12.12 -10.28
N GLY A 109 22.00 -13.40 -10.63
CA GLY A 109 23.05 -14.43 -10.77
C GLY A 109 23.84 -14.83 -9.53
#